data_AF-A0AAU9XYI8-F1
#
_entry.id   AF-A0AAU9XYI8-F1
#
_cell.length_a   1.000
_cell.length_b   1.000
_cell.length_c   1.000
_cell.angle_alpha   90.00
_cell.angle_beta   90.00
_cell.angle_gamma   90.00
#
_symmetry.space_group_name_H-M   'P 1'
#
loop_
_entity.id
_entity.type
_entity.pdbx_description
1 polymer ?
#
loop_
_entity_poly.entity_id
_entity_poly.type
_entity_poly.pdbx_seq_one_letter_code
_entity_poly.pdbx_strand_id
1 'polypeptide(L)'
;MDRFTISQEAYHELTQQESSLPKTYFVESCQKVIDALWKPTRTPGFCPGAELPFELLLEKGNKRTCKIDKEPLVKVKVSGDRARMFHTSSLFVFSFSLLDKGQHMLSSSGNHTIALIKGNEDYETLKLGLKNVRCAINKFIKQGYTKLMGISETHLFLLVAMGMKGATSNNSCIWCLIHKKDRQATLLTFQILFAIINNHVTISQSMARQFGPNWTRDLGCQYPPLFDIPLENVVTVIDEVHLMLHITDTL
;
A
#
# COMPACT_ATOMS: atom_id res chain seq x y z
N MET A 1 -9.09 -13.56 -19.73
CA MET A 1 -8.14 -13.28 -18.63
C MET A 1 -6.76 -13.59 -19.19
N ASP A 2 -6.12 -12.68 -19.94
CA ASP A 2 -5.11 -13.13 -20.93
C ASP A 2 -3.82 -12.32 -20.92
N ARG A 3 -3.10 -12.31 -19.79
CA ARG A 3 -1.67 -11.94 -19.86
C ARG A 3 -0.75 -12.50 -18.78
N PHE A 4 -1.25 -13.34 -17.86
CA PHE A 4 -0.44 -13.89 -16.75
C PHE A 4 -0.65 -15.39 -16.52
N THR A 5 -1.37 -16.05 -17.41
CA THR A 5 -1.70 -17.46 -17.33
C THR A 5 -1.60 -18.03 -18.73
N ILE A 6 -1.14 -19.28 -18.84
CA ILE A 6 -1.36 -20.10 -20.02
C ILE A 6 -2.87 -20.01 -20.31
N SER A 7 -3.24 -19.64 -21.53
CA SER A 7 -4.65 -19.56 -21.95
C SER A 7 -5.32 -20.90 -21.64
N GLN A 8 -6.61 -20.88 -21.34
CA GLN A 8 -7.33 -22.10 -20.98
C GLN A 8 -7.23 -23.17 -22.08
N GLU A 9 -7.16 -22.72 -23.34
CA GLU A 9 -6.87 -23.51 -24.53
C GLU A 9 -5.46 -24.13 -24.47
N ALA A 10 -4.41 -23.32 -24.29
CA ALA A 10 -3.05 -23.83 -24.13
C ALA A 10 -2.86 -24.75 -22.91
N TYR A 11 -3.56 -24.51 -21.79
CA TYR A 11 -3.51 -25.40 -20.62
C TYR A 11 -4.23 -26.71 -20.94
N HIS A 12 -5.35 -26.64 -21.66
CA HIS A 12 -6.05 -27.81 -22.15
C HIS A 12 -5.13 -28.69 -23.02
N GLU A 13 -4.44 -28.10 -24.00
CA GLU A 13 -3.45 -28.79 -24.84
C GLU A 13 -2.33 -29.44 -24.00
N LEU A 14 -1.81 -28.76 -22.99
CA LEU A 14 -0.79 -29.32 -22.09
C LEU A 14 -1.31 -30.53 -21.30
N THR A 15 -2.56 -30.49 -20.83
CA THR A 15 -3.18 -31.63 -20.10
C THR A 15 -3.52 -32.83 -20.99
N GLN A 16 -3.45 -32.67 -22.31
CA GLN A 16 -3.52 -33.77 -23.26
C GLN A 16 -2.16 -34.46 -23.43
N GLN A 17 -1.06 -33.71 -23.37
CA GLN A 17 0.31 -34.22 -23.51
C GLN A 17 0.86 -34.81 -22.20
N GLU A 18 0.53 -34.20 -21.06
CA GLU A 18 1.03 -34.58 -19.75
C GLU A 18 -0.12 -35.08 -18.85
N SER A 19 -0.11 -36.39 -18.54
CA SER A 19 -1.19 -37.05 -17.79
C SER A 19 -1.17 -36.73 -16.29
N SER A 20 -0.05 -36.23 -15.76
CA SER A 20 0.06 -35.81 -14.36
C SER A 20 -0.63 -34.47 -14.05
N LEU A 21 -0.97 -33.68 -15.07
CA LEU A 21 -1.63 -32.38 -14.87
C LEU A 21 -3.13 -32.52 -14.62
N PRO A 22 -3.70 -31.71 -13.70
CA PRO A 22 -5.15 -31.67 -13.48
C PRO A 22 -5.90 -31.27 -14.76
N LYS A 23 -6.94 -32.02 -15.11
CA LYS A 23 -7.78 -31.72 -16.28
C LYS A 23 -8.42 -30.34 -16.18
N THR A 24 -8.59 -29.67 -17.32
CA THR A 24 -9.10 -28.29 -17.41
C THR A 24 -10.40 -28.07 -16.65
N TYR A 25 -11.37 -28.99 -16.77
CA TYR A 25 -12.66 -28.89 -16.08
C TYR A 25 -12.53 -28.88 -14.54
N PHE A 26 -11.49 -29.54 -14.00
CA PHE A 26 -11.25 -29.58 -12.56
C PHE A 26 -10.72 -28.22 -12.08
N VAL A 27 -9.79 -27.63 -12.84
CA VAL A 27 -9.27 -26.28 -12.59
C VAL A 27 -10.39 -25.25 -12.65
N GLU A 28 -11.26 -25.33 -13.65
CA GLU A 28 -12.45 -24.46 -13.77
C GLU A 28 -13.40 -24.59 -12.58
N SER A 29 -13.65 -25.82 -12.13
CA SER A 29 -14.51 -26.07 -10.97
C SER A 29 -13.90 -25.44 -9.71
N CYS A 30 -12.61 -25.64 -9.47
CA CYS A 30 -11.89 -25.00 -8.36
C CYS A 30 -11.94 -23.47 -8.46
N GLN A 31 -11.76 -22.92 -9.66
CA GLN A 31 -11.85 -21.48 -9.89
C GLN A 31 -13.25 -20.95 -9.55
N LYS A 32 -14.33 -21.62 -9.98
CA LYS A 32 -15.70 -21.23 -9.62
C LYS A 32 -15.93 -21.23 -8.10
N VAL A 33 -15.36 -22.19 -7.37
CA VAL A 33 -15.44 -22.24 -5.90
C VAL A 33 -14.71 -21.04 -5.28
N ILE A 34 -13.51 -20.72 -5.77
CA ILE A 34 -12.72 -19.57 -5.30
C ILE A 34 -13.43 -18.25 -5.63
N ASP A 35 -13.92 -18.09 -6.86
CA ASP A 35 -14.63 -16.90 -7.32
C ASP A 35 -15.93 -16.69 -6.54
N ALA A 36 -16.66 -17.76 -6.21
CA ALA A 36 -17.84 -17.68 -5.36
C ALA A 36 -17.50 -17.26 -3.91
N LEU A 37 -16.35 -17.70 -3.39
CA LEU A 37 -15.89 -17.41 -2.04
C LEU A 37 -15.44 -15.95 -1.86
N TRP A 38 -14.79 -15.38 -2.88
CA TRP A 38 -14.14 -14.07 -2.79
C TRP A 38 -14.84 -12.97 -3.59
N LYS A 39 -15.66 -13.35 -4.58
CA LYS A 39 -16.41 -12.43 -5.44
C LYS A 39 -15.51 -11.33 -6.05
N PRO A 40 -14.45 -11.70 -6.78
CA PRO A 40 -13.58 -10.72 -7.41
C PRO A 40 -14.36 -9.86 -8.39
N THR A 41 -14.11 -8.56 -8.33
CA THR A 41 -14.71 -7.56 -9.21
C THR A 41 -13.61 -6.85 -9.98
N ARG A 42 -13.96 -6.25 -11.12
CA ARG A 42 -13.01 -5.46 -11.88
C ARG A 42 -12.75 -4.14 -11.15
N THR A 43 -11.49 -3.73 -11.05
CA THR A 43 -11.15 -2.40 -10.51
C THR A 43 -11.79 -1.30 -11.36
N PRO A 44 -12.28 -0.22 -10.75
CA PRO A 44 -12.74 0.95 -11.48
C PRO A 44 -11.62 1.58 -12.34
N GLY A 45 -11.98 2.37 -13.34
CA GLY A 45 -11.03 3.07 -14.22
C GLY A 45 -10.66 2.32 -15.50
N PHE A 46 -9.63 2.84 -16.19
CA PHE A 46 -9.25 2.38 -17.54
C PHE A 46 -8.26 1.21 -17.51
N CYS A 47 -7.44 1.12 -16.46
CA CYS A 47 -6.46 0.07 -16.31
C CYS A 47 -7.12 -1.29 -16.04
N PRO A 48 -6.63 -2.38 -16.67
CA PRO A 48 -7.05 -3.72 -16.30
C PRO A 48 -6.68 -4.00 -14.84
N GLY A 49 -7.61 -4.54 -14.07
CA GLY A 49 -7.34 -4.89 -12.68
C GLY A 49 -8.51 -5.63 -12.04
N ALA A 50 -8.25 -6.21 -10.88
CA ALA A 50 -9.21 -6.94 -10.07
C ALA A 50 -9.12 -6.48 -8.62
N GLU A 51 -10.26 -6.36 -7.95
CA GLU A 51 -10.36 -6.01 -6.54
C GLU A 51 -11.34 -6.93 -5.81
N LEU A 52 -11.07 -7.10 -4.52
CA LEU A 52 -11.90 -7.79 -3.55
C LEU A 52 -12.55 -6.77 -2.61
N PRO A 53 -13.81 -6.96 -2.19
CA PRO A 53 -14.46 -6.06 -1.24
C PRO A 53 -13.69 -5.98 0.08
N PHE A 54 -13.28 -4.78 0.47
CA PHE A 54 -12.43 -4.56 1.63
C PHE A 54 -13.10 -5.01 2.94
N GLU A 55 -14.40 -4.76 3.09
CA GLU A 55 -15.22 -5.17 4.23
C GLU A 55 -15.20 -6.70 4.41
N LEU A 56 -15.36 -7.44 3.30
CA LEU A 56 -15.36 -8.90 3.31
C LEU A 56 -14.00 -9.47 3.71
N LEU A 57 -12.91 -8.82 3.26
CA LEU A 57 -11.56 -9.21 3.65
C LEU A 57 -11.32 -8.95 5.15
N LEU A 58 -11.77 -7.82 5.67
CA LEU A 58 -11.61 -7.46 7.07
C LEU A 58 -12.38 -8.41 7.99
N GLU A 59 -13.64 -8.75 7.65
CA GLU A 59 -14.43 -9.73 8.39
C GLU A 59 -13.77 -11.11 8.43
N LYS A 60 -13.22 -11.58 7.31
CA LYS A 60 -12.53 -12.87 7.24
C LYS A 60 -11.18 -12.84 7.97
N GLY A 61 -10.47 -11.72 7.91
CA GLY A 61 -9.23 -11.51 8.66
C GLY A 61 -9.47 -11.56 10.17
N ASN A 62 -10.51 -10.87 10.65
CA ASN A 62 -10.87 -10.85 12.07
C ASN A 62 -11.38 -12.21 12.59
N LYS A 63 -12.12 -12.98 11.78
CA LYS A 63 -12.57 -14.34 12.18
C LYS A 63 -11.42 -15.30 12.44
N ARG A 64 -10.23 -15.07 11.87
CA ARG A 64 -9.03 -15.89 12.13
C ARG A 64 -8.32 -15.49 13.44
N THR A 65 -8.53 -14.28 13.94
CA THR A 65 -7.86 -13.73 15.13
C THR A 65 -8.72 -13.73 16.39
N CYS A 66 -10.04 -13.93 16.30
CA CYS A 66 -10.91 -13.87 17.48
C CYS A 66 -11.04 -15.20 18.25
N LYS A 67 -10.23 -15.37 19.30
CA LYS A 67 -10.72 -15.91 20.58
C LYS A 67 -10.84 -14.75 21.59
N ILE A 68 -12.10 -14.37 21.87
CA ILE A 68 -12.61 -13.76 23.11
C ILE A 68 -11.92 -12.47 23.62
N ASP A 69 -12.53 -11.31 23.35
CA ASP A 69 -13.11 -10.35 24.33
C ASP A 69 -13.11 -8.90 23.83
N LYS A 70 -14.22 -8.21 24.13
CA LYS A 70 -14.50 -6.75 24.09
C LYS A 70 -13.73 -5.91 23.06
N GLU A 71 -14.42 -5.57 21.97
CA GLU A 71 -14.06 -4.57 20.94
C GLU A 71 -12.56 -4.30 20.79
N PRO A 72 -11.83 -5.09 19.99
CA PRO A 72 -10.48 -4.71 19.65
C PRO A 72 -10.56 -3.60 18.62
N LEU A 73 -9.99 -2.46 18.98
CA LEU A 73 -9.50 -1.43 18.06
C LEU A 73 -8.56 -2.10 17.02
N VAL A 74 -9.09 -2.59 15.90
CA VAL A 74 -8.36 -3.39 14.89
C VAL A 74 -7.39 -2.53 14.10
N LYS A 75 -6.11 -2.52 14.44
CA LYS A 75 -5.11 -1.73 13.71
C LYS A 75 -4.86 -2.35 12.34
N VAL A 76 -5.09 -1.55 11.30
CA VAL A 76 -4.84 -1.96 9.91
C VAL A 76 -3.67 -1.16 9.36
N LYS A 77 -2.70 -1.86 8.77
CA LYS A 77 -1.67 -1.30 7.89
C LYS A 77 -2.10 -1.53 6.46
N VAL A 78 -1.91 -0.53 5.61
CA VAL A 78 -2.21 -0.65 4.17
C VAL A 78 -0.90 -0.50 3.39
N SER A 79 -0.71 -1.34 2.40
CA SER A 79 0.53 -1.41 1.62
C SER A 79 0.19 -1.72 0.18
N GLY A 80 0.65 -0.93 -0.77
CA GLY A 80 0.86 -1.41 -2.12
C GLY A 80 2.27 -1.96 -2.33
N ASP A 81 2.54 -2.43 -3.54
CA ASP A 81 3.88 -2.68 -4.05
C ASP A 81 3.81 -2.74 -5.57
N ARG A 82 4.87 -2.29 -6.23
CA ARG A 82 5.03 -2.46 -7.67
C ARG A 82 5.79 -3.75 -7.96
N ALA A 83 5.04 -4.78 -8.32
CA ALA A 83 5.60 -5.99 -8.89
C ALA A 83 5.86 -5.82 -10.40
N ARG A 84 7.13 -5.73 -10.81
CA ARG A 84 7.50 -5.83 -12.24
C ARG A 84 7.47 -7.30 -12.65
N MET A 85 6.36 -7.73 -13.25
CA MET A 85 6.21 -9.12 -13.70
C MET A 85 6.80 -9.40 -15.09
N PHE A 86 6.88 -8.40 -15.97
CA PHE A 86 7.53 -8.52 -17.29
C PHE A 86 8.27 -7.24 -17.67
N HIS A 87 9.13 -7.32 -18.69
CA HIS A 87 9.89 -6.20 -19.24
C HIS A 87 9.01 -5.03 -19.73
N THR A 88 7.72 -5.28 -20.00
CA THR A 88 6.76 -4.31 -20.58
C THR A 88 5.49 -4.09 -19.75
N SER A 89 5.35 -4.73 -18.58
CA SER A 89 4.17 -4.52 -17.74
C SER A 89 4.47 -4.58 -16.25
N SER A 90 4.17 -3.49 -15.57
CA SER A 90 4.08 -3.41 -14.11
C SER A 90 2.68 -3.78 -13.64
N LEU A 91 2.64 -4.57 -12.56
CA LEU A 91 1.45 -4.78 -11.76
C LEU A 91 1.64 -4.05 -10.45
N PHE A 92 0.63 -3.30 -10.07
CA PHE A 92 0.50 -2.68 -8.78
C PHE A 92 -0.37 -3.59 -7.92
N VAL A 93 0.20 -4.08 -6.83
CA VAL A 93 -0.50 -4.87 -5.82
C VAL A 93 -0.91 -3.92 -4.72
N PHE A 94 -2.14 -4.00 -4.24
CA PHE A 94 -2.63 -3.27 -3.07
C PHE A 94 -3.14 -4.26 -2.05
N SER A 95 -2.69 -4.13 -0.80
CA SER A 95 -2.89 -5.10 0.26
C SER A 95 -3.05 -4.42 1.62
N PHE A 96 -3.53 -5.16 2.61
CA PHE A 96 -3.53 -4.71 3.99
C PHE A 96 -3.04 -5.82 4.92
N SER A 97 -2.60 -5.43 6.11
CA SER A 97 -2.18 -6.33 7.17
C SER A 97 -2.85 -5.93 8.47
N LEU A 98 -3.27 -6.93 9.25
CA LEU A 98 -3.79 -6.71 10.59
C LEU A 98 -2.61 -6.60 11.56
N LEU A 99 -2.50 -5.46 12.24
CA LEU A 99 -1.48 -5.20 13.25
C LEU A 99 -2.01 -5.64 14.62
N ASP A 100 -1.97 -6.95 14.87
CA ASP A 100 -2.20 -7.47 16.23
C ASP A 100 -0.94 -7.27 17.10
N LYS A 101 -1.06 -7.35 18.43
CA LYS A 101 0.09 -7.20 19.37
C LYS A 101 1.08 -8.38 19.35
N GLY A 102 1.45 -8.91 18.17
CA GLY A 102 2.28 -10.11 18.03
C GLY A 102 3.11 -10.22 16.74
N GLN A 103 4.07 -11.16 16.75
CA GLN A 103 5.18 -11.36 15.81
C GLN A 103 4.83 -11.63 14.33
N HIS A 104 3.55 -11.60 13.93
CA HIS A 104 3.14 -11.88 12.54
C HIS A 104 3.15 -10.66 11.59
N MET A 105 3.47 -9.45 12.09
CA MET A 105 3.48 -8.19 11.32
C MET A 105 4.43 -8.18 10.11
N LEU A 106 5.46 -9.03 10.11
CA LEU A 106 6.47 -9.14 9.04
C LEU A 106 6.35 -10.43 8.22
N SER A 107 5.35 -11.27 8.50
CA SER A 107 5.17 -12.53 7.79
C SER A 107 4.29 -12.35 6.55
N SER A 108 4.64 -13.01 5.44
CA SER A 108 3.83 -13.06 4.22
C SER A 108 2.40 -13.57 4.46
N SER A 109 2.20 -14.37 5.52
CA SER A 109 0.88 -14.88 5.94
C SER A 109 -0.09 -13.83 6.49
N GLY A 110 0.42 -12.65 6.87
CA GLY A 110 -0.38 -11.56 7.43
C GLY A 110 -0.85 -10.52 6.39
N ASN A 111 -0.40 -10.62 5.14
CA ASN A 111 -0.77 -9.67 4.08
C ASN A 111 -1.96 -10.20 3.27
N HIS A 112 -2.99 -9.39 3.17
CA HIS A 112 -4.22 -9.68 2.44
C HIS A 112 -4.33 -8.75 1.24
N THR A 113 -4.17 -9.31 0.04
CA THR A 113 -4.32 -8.56 -1.21
C THR A 113 -5.78 -8.10 -1.39
N ILE A 114 -5.96 -6.80 -1.58
CA ILE A 114 -7.24 -6.15 -1.86
C ILE A 114 -7.41 -5.98 -3.36
N ALA A 115 -6.41 -5.43 -4.05
CA ALA A 115 -6.52 -5.09 -5.46
C ALA A 115 -5.22 -5.34 -6.23
N LEU A 116 -5.37 -5.62 -7.51
CA LEU A 116 -4.31 -5.77 -8.50
C LEU A 116 -4.64 -4.85 -9.67
N ILE A 117 -3.77 -3.91 -9.99
CA ILE A 117 -3.96 -2.96 -11.09
C ILE A 117 -2.77 -3.06 -12.04
N LYS A 118 -3.04 -3.30 -13.32
CA LYS A 118 -2.03 -3.31 -14.37
C LYS A 118 -1.85 -1.91 -14.93
N GLY A 119 -0.71 -1.29 -14.66
CA GLY A 119 -0.44 0.07 -15.11
C GLY A 119 0.77 0.69 -14.45
N ASN A 120 0.93 2.00 -14.67
CA ASN A 120 1.93 2.80 -14.00
C ASN A 120 1.44 3.20 -12.61
N GLU A 121 2.37 3.37 -11.68
CA GLU A 121 2.11 3.91 -10.35
C GLU A 121 2.08 5.44 -10.42
N ASP A 122 1.08 5.95 -11.13
CA ASP A 122 0.77 7.37 -11.17
C ASP A 122 -0.51 7.65 -10.37
N TYR A 123 -0.65 8.92 -9.98
CA TYR A 123 -1.71 9.36 -9.09
C TYR A 123 -3.10 9.06 -9.66
N GLU A 124 -3.33 9.29 -10.96
CA GLU A 124 -4.65 9.09 -11.58
C GLU A 124 -4.99 7.61 -11.73
N THR A 125 -4.01 6.77 -12.07
CA THR A 125 -4.17 5.31 -12.12
C THR A 125 -4.58 4.75 -10.76
N LEU A 126 -3.92 5.17 -9.68
CA LEU A 126 -4.26 4.71 -8.33
C LEU A 126 -5.59 5.30 -7.85
N LYS A 127 -5.86 6.58 -8.11
CA LYS A 127 -7.10 7.26 -7.71
C LYS A 127 -8.34 6.64 -8.36
N LEU A 128 -8.25 6.33 -9.65
CA LEU A 128 -9.34 5.71 -10.39
C LEU A 128 -9.41 4.22 -10.10
N GLY A 129 -8.26 3.53 -10.10
CA GLY A 129 -8.13 2.09 -9.88
C GLY A 129 -8.59 1.63 -8.50
N LEU A 130 -8.28 2.41 -7.46
CA LEU A 130 -8.63 2.11 -6.06
C LEU A 130 -9.86 2.87 -5.60
N LYS A 131 -10.70 3.42 -6.50
CA LYS A 131 -11.83 4.28 -6.11
C LYS A 131 -12.73 3.63 -5.05
N ASN A 132 -13.08 2.36 -5.23
CA ASN A 132 -13.97 1.63 -4.32
C ASN A 132 -13.28 1.35 -2.98
N VAL A 133 -12.05 0.82 -3.03
CA VAL A 133 -11.22 0.56 -1.85
C VAL A 133 -10.98 1.83 -1.02
N ARG A 134 -10.69 2.95 -1.68
CA ARG A 134 -10.50 4.27 -1.06
C ARG A 134 -11.76 4.77 -0.38
N CYS A 135 -12.92 4.60 -1.01
CA CYS A 135 -14.20 4.97 -0.40
C CYS A 135 -14.47 4.12 0.85
N ALA A 136 -14.20 2.81 0.80
CA ALA A 136 -14.32 1.92 1.94
C ALA A 136 -13.38 2.37 3.08
N ILE A 137 -12.09 2.49 2.82
CA ILE A 137 -11.08 2.90 3.81
C ILE A 137 -11.43 4.26 4.43
N ASN A 138 -11.78 5.27 3.63
CA ASN A 138 -12.12 6.60 4.17
C ASN A 138 -13.41 6.57 5.00
N LYS A 139 -14.37 5.70 4.67
CA LYS A 139 -15.56 5.47 5.51
C LYS A 139 -15.17 4.83 6.85
N PHE A 140 -14.28 3.83 6.84
CA PHE A 140 -13.73 3.21 8.05
C PHE A 140 -12.99 4.22 8.94
N ILE A 141 -12.18 5.11 8.35
CA ILE A 141 -11.48 6.18 9.08
C ILE A 141 -12.48 7.13 9.75
N LYS A 142 -13.52 7.58 9.02
CA LYS A 142 -14.56 8.49 9.56
C LYS A 142 -15.38 7.90 10.70
N GLN A 143 -15.56 6.58 10.70
CA GLN A 143 -16.31 5.87 11.75
C GLN A 143 -15.50 5.68 13.04
N GLY A 144 -14.24 6.11 13.09
CA GLY A 144 -13.42 6.10 14.31
C GLY A 144 -12.90 4.71 14.71
N TYR A 145 -13.10 3.69 13.87
CA TYR A 145 -12.81 2.30 14.22
C TYR A 145 -11.33 1.99 14.39
N THR A 146 -10.38 2.81 13.92
CA THR A 146 -8.98 2.58 14.29
C THR A 146 -7.96 3.63 13.94
N LYS A 147 -6.92 3.67 14.78
CA LYS A 147 -5.55 4.08 14.45
C LYS A 147 -5.04 3.25 13.27
N LEU A 148 -5.36 3.66 12.05
CA LEU A 148 -4.81 3.12 10.80
C LEU A 148 -3.32 3.48 10.78
N MET A 149 -2.50 2.64 11.40
CA MET A 149 -1.08 2.88 11.62
C MET A 149 -0.31 2.51 10.36
N GLY A 150 -0.31 3.44 9.41
CA GLY A 150 0.73 3.53 8.42
C GLY A 150 0.38 2.98 7.05
N ILE A 151 0.81 3.75 6.07
CA ILE A 151 1.16 3.26 4.75
C ILE A 151 2.63 2.84 4.86
N SER A 152 2.95 1.55 4.80
CA SER A 152 4.34 1.08 4.85
C SER A 152 4.65 0.36 3.56
N GLU A 153 5.58 0.97 2.82
CA GLU A 153 5.66 0.91 1.38
C GLU A 153 6.96 1.54 0.90
N THR A 154 7.23 1.39 -0.39
CA THR A 154 8.32 2.12 -1.04
C THR A 154 8.09 3.63 -0.92
N HIS A 155 9.18 4.40 -0.82
CA HIS A 155 9.09 5.87 -0.76
C HIS A 155 8.34 6.46 -1.97
N LEU A 156 8.33 5.76 -3.11
CA LEU A 156 7.61 6.19 -4.31
C LEU A 156 6.09 6.13 -4.11
N PHE A 157 5.55 4.99 -3.67
CA PHE A 157 4.11 4.86 -3.46
C PHE A 157 3.60 5.89 -2.47
N LEU A 158 4.31 6.07 -1.36
CA LEU A 158 3.88 6.97 -0.32
C LEU A 158 3.76 8.41 -0.83
N LEU A 159 4.70 8.86 -1.68
CA LEU A 159 4.60 10.15 -2.33
C LEU A 159 3.37 10.24 -3.24
N VAL A 160 3.10 9.19 -4.03
CA VAL A 160 1.93 9.18 -4.91
C VAL A 160 0.62 9.16 -4.10
N ALA A 161 0.53 8.33 -3.06
CA ALA A 161 -0.63 8.23 -2.18
C ALA A 161 -0.91 9.55 -1.44
N MET A 162 0.14 10.29 -1.08
CA MET A 162 0.04 11.62 -0.47
C MET A 162 -0.11 12.75 -1.50
N GLY A 163 -0.13 12.46 -2.80
CA GLY A 163 -0.26 13.45 -3.85
C GLY A 163 0.93 14.42 -3.94
N MET A 164 2.11 13.96 -3.54
CA MET A 164 3.35 14.74 -3.59
C MET A 164 4.01 14.69 -4.95
N LYS A 165 4.86 15.69 -5.22
CA LYS A 165 5.82 15.66 -6.33
C LYS A 165 6.81 14.53 -6.10
N GLY A 166 7.36 13.99 -7.19
CA GLY A 166 8.29 12.86 -7.15
C GLY A 166 9.50 13.08 -6.23
N ALA A 167 10.18 11.98 -5.88
CA ALA A 167 11.26 11.96 -4.89
C ALA A 167 12.42 12.93 -5.21
N THR A 168 12.65 13.21 -6.50
CA THR A 168 13.70 14.12 -7.00
C THR A 168 13.37 15.61 -6.82
N SER A 169 12.12 15.92 -6.45
CA SER A 169 11.67 17.28 -6.22
C SER A 169 12.38 17.93 -5.03
N ASN A 170 12.46 19.26 -5.07
CA ASN A 170 13.15 20.05 -4.06
C ASN A 170 12.54 19.88 -2.66
N ASN A 171 11.23 19.70 -2.57
CA ASN A 171 10.47 19.60 -1.31
C ASN A 171 9.70 18.27 -1.26
N SER A 172 10.41 17.15 -1.45
CA SER A 172 9.82 15.80 -1.49
C SER A 172 9.49 15.19 -0.13
N CYS A 173 9.82 15.84 0.99
CA CYS A 173 9.58 15.24 2.31
C CYS A 173 8.11 15.38 2.73
N ILE A 174 7.50 14.26 3.13
CA ILE A 174 6.10 14.21 3.56
C ILE A 174 5.93 14.90 4.92
N TRP A 175 6.92 14.82 5.81
CA TRP A 175 6.81 15.35 7.17
C TRP A 175 7.31 16.79 7.33
N CYS A 176 8.13 17.29 6.41
CA CYS A 176 8.71 18.63 6.54
C CYS A 176 8.71 19.44 5.25
N LEU A 177 8.83 20.76 5.42
CA LEU A 177 8.91 21.74 4.34
C LEU A 177 10.36 22.04 3.90
N ILE A 178 11.33 21.26 4.37
CA ILE A 178 12.76 21.52 4.16
C ILE A 178 13.16 21.17 2.71
N HIS A 179 13.85 22.12 2.09
CA HIS A 179 14.42 21.99 0.76
C HIS A 179 15.58 20.99 0.74
N LYS A 180 15.69 20.19 -0.33
CA LYS A 180 16.65 19.06 -0.42
C LYS A 180 18.11 19.46 -0.17
N LYS A 181 18.51 20.66 -0.60
CA LYS A 181 19.88 21.19 -0.40
C LYS A 181 20.16 21.54 1.06
N ASP A 182 19.13 21.90 1.80
CA ASP A 182 19.25 22.39 3.17
C ASP A 182 19.05 21.25 4.18
N ARG A 183 18.65 20.05 3.74
CA ARG A 183 18.45 18.88 4.61
C ARG A 183 19.71 18.53 5.40
N GLN A 184 20.86 18.47 4.71
CA GLN A 184 22.14 18.13 5.35
C GLN A 184 22.55 19.19 6.38
N ALA A 185 22.47 20.48 6.00
CA ALA A 185 22.79 21.59 6.90
C ALA A 185 21.84 21.67 8.11
N THR A 186 20.55 21.39 7.90
CA THR A 186 19.53 21.40 8.97
C THR A 186 19.75 20.24 9.94
N LEU A 187 20.04 19.03 9.44
CA LEU A 187 20.36 17.85 10.26
C LEU A 187 21.65 18.02 11.09
N LEU A 188 22.61 18.81 10.59
CA LEU A 188 23.88 19.13 11.25
C LEU A 188 23.77 20.25 12.30
N THR A 189 22.64 20.96 12.41
CA THR A 189 22.44 21.87 13.54
C THR A 189 22.36 21.05 14.83
N PHE A 190 23.25 21.33 15.78
CA PHE A 190 23.56 20.55 17.00
C PHE A 190 22.35 20.10 17.85
N GLN A 191 21.16 20.67 17.64
CA GLN A 191 19.92 20.28 18.34
C GLN A 191 19.23 19.05 17.74
N ILE A 192 19.38 18.78 16.42
CA ILE A 192 18.72 17.64 15.77
C ILE A 192 19.50 16.34 16.02
N LEU A 193 20.84 16.38 16.03
CA LEU A 193 21.67 15.20 16.33
C LEU A 193 21.42 14.65 17.75
N PHE A 194 21.29 15.55 18.75
CA PHE A 194 20.99 15.19 20.13
C PHE A 194 19.57 14.64 20.30
N ALA A 195 18.63 15.11 19.48
CA ALA A 195 17.26 14.62 19.41
C ALA A 195 17.14 13.25 18.71
N ILE A 196 17.96 12.99 17.68
CA ILE A 196 18.06 11.69 16.99
C ILE A 196 18.61 10.62 17.95
N ILE A 197 19.65 10.93 18.72
CA ILE A 197 20.23 10.01 19.73
C ILE A 197 19.22 9.64 20.82
N ASN A 198 18.25 10.53 21.11
CA ASN A 198 17.21 10.33 22.12
C ASN A 198 15.83 9.95 21.55
N ASN A 199 15.73 9.49 20.29
CA ASN A 199 14.49 9.09 19.62
C ASN A 199 13.36 10.16 19.60
N HIS A 200 13.70 11.44 19.74
CA HIS A 200 12.74 12.55 19.83
C HIS A 200 13.06 13.63 18.80
N VAL A 201 13.07 13.29 17.51
CA VAL A 201 13.11 14.32 16.45
C VAL A 201 11.80 15.09 16.46
N THR A 202 11.80 16.19 17.22
CA THR A 202 10.70 17.15 17.22
C THR A 202 11.01 18.15 16.13
N ILE A 203 10.53 17.90 14.92
CA ILE A 203 10.52 18.92 13.86
C ILE A 203 9.79 20.13 14.45
N SER A 204 10.40 21.32 14.40
CA SER A 204 9.73 22.52 14.91
C SER A 204 8.36 22.66 14.24
N GLN A 205 7.32 23.07 14.97
CA GLN A 205 5.97 23.20 14.42
C GLN A 205 5.92 24.07 13.14
N SER A 206 6.86 25.00 13.00
CA SER A 206 7.02 25.85 11.81
C SER A 206 7.56 25.13 10.57
N MET A 207 8.29 24.03 10.75
CA MET A 207 8.91 23.24 9.68
C MET A 207 8.14 21.95 9.37
N ALA A 208 7.26 21.53 10.30
CA ALA A 208 6.41 20.37 10.16
C ALA A 208 5.30 20.64 9.13
N ARG A 209 5.05 19.67 8.25
CA ARG A 209 3.94 19.75 7.31
C ARG A 209 2.61 19.57 8.03
N GLN A 210 1.59 20.33 7.63
CA GLN A 210 0.25 20.24 8.19
C GLN A 210 -0.71 19.60 7.19
N PHE A 211 -1.54 18.68 7.66
CA PHE A 211 -2.60 18.09 6.84
C PHE A 211 -3.84 18.98 6.88
N GLY A 212 -4.45 19.27 5.73
CA GLY A 212 -5.63 20.11 5.70
C GLY A 212 -6.13 20.48 4.31
N PRO A 213 -7.18 21.32 4.23
CA PRO A 213 -7.80 21.71 2.95
C PRO A 213 -6.85 22.47 2.01
N ASN A 214 -5.76 23.01 2.55
CA ASN A 214 -4.73 23.72 1.80
C ASN A 214 -3.56 22.83 1.36
N TRP A 215 -3.65 21.50 1.49
CA TRP A 215 -2.55 20.57 1.17
C TRP A 215 -1.91 20.84 -0.20
N THR A 216 -2.72 21.07 -1.23
CA THR A 216 -2.24 21.33 -2.60
C THR A 216 -1.50 22.66 -2.77
N ARG A 217 -1.60 23.57 -1.79
CA ARG A 217 -0.88 24.85 -1.76
C ARG A 217 0.50 24.73 -1.11
N ASP A 218 0.74 23.65 -0.37
CA ASP A 218 2.01 23.44 0.30
C ASP A 218 3.13 23.06 -0.69
N LEU A 219 4.35 23.46 -0.33
CA LEU A 219 5.53 23.17 -1.11
C LEU A 219 5.72 21.65 -1.30
N GLY A 220 5.83 21.23 -2.55
CA GLY A 220 6.04 19.82 -2.90
C GLY A 220 4.76 18.99 -3.01
N CYS A 221 3.59 19.55 -2.69
CA CYS A 221 2.31 18.89 -2.89
C CYS A 221 1.74 19.28 -4.27
N GLN A 222 1.06 18.33 -4.94
CA GLN A 222 0.48 18.53 -6.26
C GLN A 222 -1.01 18.15 -6.29
N TYR A 223 -1.36 17.06 -5.61
CA TYR A 223 -2.71 16.51 -5.57
C TYR A 223 -3.16 16.32 -4.12
N PRO A 224 -4.48 16.26 -3.85
CA PRO A 224 -4.96 15.87 -2.54
C PRO A 224 -4.54 14.41 -2.24
N PRO A 225 -4.29 14.04 -0.98
CA PRO A 225 -4.00 12.67 -0.59
C PRO A 225 -5.14 11.73 -0.98
N LEU A 226 -4.81 10.49 -1.36
CA LEU A 226 -5.81 9.49 -1.74
C LEU A 226 -6.64 9.07 -0.52
N PHE A 227 -5.99 8.89 0.62
CA PHE A 227 -6.61 8.41 1.86
C PHE A 227 -6.69 9.53 2.89
N ASP A 228 -7.80 9.59 3.64
CA ASP A 228 -8.04 10.61 4.68
C ASP A 228 -7.30 10.27 5.99
N ILE A 229 -6.04 9.83 5.90
CA ILE A 229 -5.24 9.37 7.05
C ILE A 229 -4.48 10.55 7.67
N PRO A 230 -4.61 10.81 8.99
CA PRO A 230 -3.81 11.83 9.66
C PRO A 230 -2.30 11.55 9.56
N LEU A 231 -1.47 12.59 9.39
CA LEU A 231 -0.01 12.46 9.26
C LEU A 231 0.66 11.72 10.44
N GLU A 232 0.13 11.91 11.66
CA GLU A 232 0.57 11.20 12.87
C GLU A 232 0.36 9.67 12.81
N ASN A 233 -0.57 9.24 11.96
CA ASN A 233 -0.87 7.83 11.71
C ASN A 233 -0.24 7.34 10.41
N VAL A 234 0.31 8.23 9.57
CA VAL A 234 1.23 7.88 8.49
C VAL A 234 2.58 7.51 9.11
N VAL A 235 2.61 6.33 9.71
CA VAL A 235 3.85 5.69 10.13
C VAL A 235 4.47 5.08 8.89
N THR A 236 5.51 5.72 8.35
CA THR A 236 6.50 4.94 7.60
C THR A 236 7.17 4.02 8.59
N VAL A 237 6.76 2.76 8.57
CA VAL A 237 7.72 1.70 8.83
C VAL A 237 8.66 1.77 7.64
N ILE A 238 9.74 2.54 7.81
CA ILE A 238 10.88 2.49 6.90
C ILE A 238 11.34 1.04 6.99
N ASP A 239 11.06 0.28 5.93
CA ASP A 239 11.53 -1.09 5.86
C ASP A 239 13.06 -1.03 5.87
N GLU A 240 13.66 -1.59 6.92
CA GLU A 240 15.11 -1.65 7.11
C GLU A 240 15.81 -2.23 5.89
N VAL A 241 15.15 -3.17 5.19
CA VAL A 241 15.65 -3.76 3.94
C VAL A 241 15.66 -2.72 2.82
N HIS A 242 14.55 -2.00 2.61
CA HIS A 242 14.48 -0.97 1.58
C HIS A 242 15.44 0.19 1.86
N LEU A 243 15.61 0.57 3.14
CA LEU A 243 16.58 1.58 3.56
C LEU A 243 18.01 1.12 3.30
N MET A 244 18.34 -0.12 3.70
CA MET A 244 19.65 -0.71 3.46
C MET A 244 19.97 -0.75 1.96
N LEU A 245 19.05 -1.23 1.14
CA LEU A 245 19.22 -1.26 -0.32
C LEU A 245 19.49 0.14 -0.88
N HIS A 246 18.79 1.17 -0.38
CA HIS A 246 19.02 2.54 -0.83
C HIS A 246 20.37 3.12 -0.37
N ILE A 247 20.80 2.79 0.85
CA ILE A 247 22.12 3.14 1.37
C ILE A 247 23.20 2.47 0.52
N THR A 248 23.09 1.18 0.26
CA THR A 248 24.07 0.40 -0.51
C THR A 248 24.14 0.81 -1.98
N ASP A 249 23.06 1.33 -2.57
CA ASP A 249 23.08 1.87 -3.94
C ASP A 249 23.80 3.24 -4.03
N THR A 250 23.93 3.94 -2.89
CA THR A 250 24.51 5.28 -2.81
C THR A 250 25.97 5.29 -2.32
N LEU A 251 26.35 4.31 -1.49
CA LEU A 251 27.71 4.13 -0.95
C LEU A 251 28.58 3.27 -1.87
#